data_AF-A0A2V7W332-F1
#
_entry.id   AF-A0A2V7W332-F1
#
_cell.length_a   1.000
_cell.length_b   1.000
_cell.length_c   1.000
_cell.angle_alpha   90.00
_cell.angle_beta   90.00
_cell.angle_gamma   90.00
#
_symmetry.space_group_name_H-M   'P 1'
#
loop_
_entity.id
_entity.type
_entity.pdbx_description
1 polymer ?
#
loop_
_entity_poly.entity_id
_entity_poly.type
_entity_poly.pdbx_seq_one_letter_code
_entity_poly.pdbx_strand_id
1 'polypeptide(L)' 'LDTPGIHKPLHKMNVRMMDHVRASLSEADIVALLVDATEEFGHGDQYVIDLLRQTGEASRFAILNKIDLLKKQKLLP' A
#
# COMPACT_ATOMS: atom_id res chain seq x y z
N LEU A 1 0.20 1.87 12.66
CA LEU A 1 -1.28 1.90 12.55
C LEU A 1 -1.65 1.04 11.36
N ASP A 2 -2.52 0.05 11.54
CA ASP A 2 -3.02 -0.72 10.41
C ASP A 2 -4.18 0.02 9.75
N THR A 3 -4.19 0.06 8.43
CA THR A 3 -5.19 0.80 7.67
C THR A 3 -5.99 -0.16 6.80
N PRO A 4 -7.29 0.06 6.58
CA PRO A 4 -8.06 -0.77 5.68
C PRO A 4 -7.46 -0.82 4.26
N GLY A 5 -7.72 -1.91 3.54
CA GLY A 5 -7.23 -2.10 2.18
C GLY A 5 -7.57 -0.92 1.25
N ILE A 6 -6.54 -0.35 0.63
CA ILE A 6 -6.67 0.82 -0.23
C ILE A 6 -7.17 0.39 -1.60
N HIS A 7 -8.34 0.87 -1.99
CA HIS A 7 -8.95 0.58 -3.28
C HIS A 7 -9.87 1.72 -3.70
N LYS A 8 -10.24 1.77 -4.98
CA LYS A 8 -11.16 2.78 -5.49
C LYS A 8 -12.53 2.63 -4.80
N PRO A 9 -13.05 3.67 -4.11
CA PRO A 9 -14.30 3.55 -3.37
C PRO A 9 -15.50 3.47 -4.33
N LEU A 10 -16.34 2.45 -4.16
CA LEU A 10 -17.57 2.26 -4.95
C LEU A 10 -18.83 2.61 -4.16
N HIS A 11 -18.76 2.58 -2.83
CA HIS A 11 -19.88 2.79 -1.93
C HIS A 11 -19.51 3.70 -0.74
N LYS A 12 -20.53 4.19 -0.02
CA LYS A 12 -20.37 5.14 1.10
C LYS A 12 -19.44 4.63 2.21
N MET A 13 -19.44 3.33 2.48
CA MET A 13 -18.53 2.73 3.46
C MET A 13 -17.08 2.89 3.01
N ASN A 14 -16.79 2.54 1.75
CA ASN A 14 -15.43 2.62 1.19
C ASN A 14 -14.91 4.06 1.20
N VAL A 15 -15.78 5.05 0.96
CA VAL A 15 -15.40 6.47 1.09
C VAL A 15 -14.91 6.78 2.51
N ARG A 16 -15.67 6.38 3.53
CA ARG A 16 -15.27 6.60 4.94
C ARG A 16 -13.99 5.88 5.31
N MET A 17 -13.79 4.66 4.80
CA MET A 17 -12.53 3.92 5.00
C MET A 17 -11.36 4.68 4.38
N MET A 18 -11.54 5.20 3.15
CA MET A 18 -10.51 5.99 2.47
C MET A 18 -10.20 7.31 3.17
N ASP A 19 -11.18 7.96 3.79
CA ASP A 19 -10.95 9.17 4.58
C ASP A 19 -10.12 8.87 5.83
N HIS A 20 -10.37 7.74 6.49
CA HIS A 20 -9.56 7.29 7.63
C HIS A 20 -8.12 6.94 7.21
N VAL A 21 -7.94 6.27 6.07
CA VAL A 21 -6.62 5.98 5.49
C VAL A 21 -5.85 7.29 5.24
N ARG A 22 -6.48 8.28 4.59
CA ARG A 22 -5.82 9.55 4.27
C ARG A 22 -5.41 10.32 5.52
N ALA A 23 -6.28 10.37 6.53
CA ALA A 23 -5.94 11.00 7.82
C ALA A 23 -4.74 10.30 8.47
N SER A 24 -4.76 8.96 8.50
CA SER A 24 -3.66 8.15 9.06
C SER A 24 -2.33 8.39 8.36
N LEU A 25 -2.35 8.49 7.02
CA LEU A 25 -1.14 8.76 6.23
C LEU A 25 -0.61 10.18 6.43
N SER A 26 -1.46 11.16 6.70
CA SER A 26 -1.02 12.55 6.94
C SER A 26 -0.30 12.76 8.27
N GLU A 27 -0.52 11.88 9.24
CA GLU A 27 0.10 11.94 10.57
C GLU A 27 1.33 11.01 10.70
N ALA A 28 1.62 10.21 9.66
CA ALA A 28 2.65 9.20 9.71
C ALA A 28 4.03 9.75 9.33
N ASP A 29 5.04 9.55 10.19
CA ASP A 29 6.45 9.83 9.85
C ASP A 29 7.04 8.79 8.88
N ILE A 30 6.55 7.55 8.98
CA ILE A 30 7.00 6.40 8.19
C ILE A 30 5.78 5.65 7.66
N VAL A 31 5.83 5.33 6.36
CA VAL A 31 4.81 4.54 5.67
C VAL A 31 5.43 3.25 5.12
N ALA A 32 4.81 2.12 5.46
CA ALA A 32 5.15 0.81 4.93
C ALA A 32 4.05 0.35 3.96
N LEU A 33 4.36 0.30 2.68
CA LEU A 33 3.48 -0.26 1.64
C LEU A 33 3.74 -1.77 1.54
N LEU A 34 2.78 -2.57 1.99
CA LEU A 34 2.81 -4.03 1.80
C LEU A 34 2.32 -4.40 0.40
N VAL A 35 3.14 -5.14 -0.35
CA VAL A 35 2.84 -5.66 -1.68
C VAL A 35 2.97 -7.17 -1.66
N ASP A 36 2.03 -7.90 -2.26
CA ASP A 36 2.14 -9.35 -2.42
C ASP A 36 3.21 -9.69 -3.46
N ALA A 37 4.28 -10.37 -3.05
CA ALA A 37 5.36 -10.72 -3.96
C ALA A 37 4.97 -11.79 -5.00
N THR A 38 3.87 -12.51 -4.76
CA THR A 38 3.41 -13.60 -5.64
C THR A 38 2.56 -13.12 -6.81
N GLU A 39 2.05 -11.90 -6.74
CA GLU A 39 1.22 -11.30 -7.78
C GLU A 39 2.04 -10.37 -8.67
N GLU A 40 1.62 -10.23 -9.93
CA GLU A 40 2.20 -9.22 -10.81
C GLU A 40 1.72 -7.83 -10.41
N PHE A 41 2.57 -6.83 -10.59
CA PHE A 41 2.24 -5.44 -10.32
C PHE A 41 1.03 -4.99 -11.14
N GLY A 42 0.00 -4.49 -10.45
CA GLY A 42 -1.27 -4.14 -11.06
C GLY A 42 -1.67 -2.67 -10.93
N HIS A 43 -2.89 -2.37 -11.42
CA HIS A 43 -3.49 -1.04 -11.32
C HIS A 43 -3.78 -0.64 -9.86
N GLY A 44 -4.04 -1.62 -8.98
CA GLY A 44 -4.24 -1.40 -7.56
C GLY A 44 -2.98 -0.85 -6.90
N ASP A 45 -1.83 -1.48 -7.14
CA ASP A 45 -0.54 -1.05 -6.59
C ASP A 45 -0.17 0.35 -7.08
N GLN A 46 -0.37 0.62 -8.37
CA GLN A 46 -0.13 1.94 -8.95
C GLN A 46 -1.00 3.02 -8.28
N TYR A 47 -2.27 2.72 -8.03
CA TYR A 47 -3.17 3.63 -7.33
C TYR A 47 -2.67 3.97 -5.91
N VAL A 48 -2.21 2.97 -5.15
CA VAL A 48 -1.68 3.20 -3.80
C VAL A 48 -0.40 4.03 -3.86
N ILE A 49 0.50 3.73 -4.78
CA ILE A 49 1.74 4.51 -4.98
C ILE A 49 1.42 5.97 -5.29
N ASP A 50 0.44 6.23 -6.17
CA ASP A 50 0.06 7.60 -6.52
C ASP A 50 -0.60 8.34 -5.35
N LEU A 51 -1.35 7.65 -4.50
CA LEU A 51 -1.87 8.21 -3.25
C LEU A 51 -0.72 8.58 -2.29
N LEU A 52 0.26 7.69 -2.12
CA LEU A 52 1.44 7.90 -1.26
C LEU A 52 2.38 9.00 -1.78
N ARG A 53 2.40 9.25 -3.10
CA ARG A 53 3.14 10.37 -3.69
C ARG A 53 2.54 11.72 -3.32
N GLN A 54 1.23 11.77 -3.09
CA GLN A 54 0.53 12.99 -2.67
C GLN A 54 0.67 13.27 -1.17
N THR A 55 1.07 12.27 -0.37
CA THR A 55 1.21 12.37 1.09
C THR A 55 2.66 12.70 1.47
N GLY A 56 2.98 14.00 1.44
CA GLY A 56 4.05 14.65 2.22
C GLY A 56 5.48 14.08 2.16
N GLU A 57 6.22 14.36 3.24
CA GLU A 57 7.65 14.08 3.44
C GLU A 57 7.92 12.71 4.10
N ALA A 58 6.88 11.94 4.41
CA ALA A 58 7.00 10.67 5.11
C ALA A 58 7.97 9.71 4.38
N SER A 59 8.80 9.04 5.17
CA SER A 59 9.71 8.01 4.66
C SER A 59 8.90 6.79 4.22
N ARG A 60 9.13 6.33 2.99
CA ARG A 60 8.30 5.30 2.34
C ARG A 60 9.12 4.04 2.09
N PHE A 61 8.59 2.91 2.55
CA PHE A 61 9.20 1.59 2.36
C PHE A 61 8.23 0.67 1.64
N ALA A 62 8.67 0.02 0.57
CA ALA A 62 7.93 -1.08 -0.04
C ALA A 62 8.36 -2.39 0.63
N ILE A 63 7.41 -3.13 1.16
CA ILE A 63 7.63 -4.42 1.82
C ILE A 63 6.97 -5.50 0.96
N LEU A 64 7.80 -6.37 0.40
CA LEU A 64 7.35 -7.53 -0.35
C LEU A 64 6.94 -8.63 0.64
N ASN A 65 5.66 -8.96 0.67
CA ASN A 65 5.05 -9.94 1.55
C ASN A 65 4.83 -11.28 0.84
N LYS A 66 4.58 -12.35 1.61
CA LYS A 66 4.37 -13.73 1.11
C LYS A 66 5.56 -14.33 0.34
N ILE A 67 6.76 -13.90 0.68
CA ILE A 67 8.01 -14.36 0.04
C ILE A 67 8.27 -15.86 0.27
N ASP A 68 7.66 -16.46 1.28
CA ASP A 68 7.72 -17.90 1.59
C ASP A 68 7.14 -18.76 0.46
N LEU A 69 6.24 -18.20 -0.35
CA LEU A 69 5.64 -18.87 -1.50
C LEU A 69 6.52 -18.81 -2.76
N LEU A 70 7.65 -18.08 -2.72
CA LEU A 70 8.54 -17.89 -3.86
C LEU A 70 9.88 -18.61 -3.67
N LYS A 71 10.43 -19.08 -4.79
CA LYS A 71 11.84 -19.50 -4.81
C LYS A 71 12.72 -18.26 -4.70
N LYS A 72 13.77 -18.30 -3.86
CA LYS A 72 14.69 -17.16 -3.64
C LYS A 72 15.20 -16.50 -4.93
N GLN A 73 15.51 -17.31 -5.95
CA GLN A 73 16.00 -16.86 -7.26
C GLN A 73 15.00 -16.01 -8.05
N LYS A 74 13.70 -16.11 -7.77
CA LYS A 74 12.69 -15.25 -8.39
C LYS A 74 12.61 -13.88 -7.74
N LEU A 75 13.08 -13.75 -6.50
CA LEU A 75 12.93 -12.53 -5.69
C LEU A 75 14.26 -11.76 -5.55
N LEU A 76 15.38 -12.48 -5.46
CA LEU A 76 16.70 -11.93 -5.22
C LEU A 76 17.59 -12.17 -6.45
N PRO A 77 18.48 -11.21 -6.79
CA PRO A 77 19.48 -11.37 -7.85
C PRO A 77 20.50 -12.47 -7.56
#